data_AF-A0A485JAI2-F1
#
_entry.id   AF-A0A485JAI2-F1
#
_cell.length_a   1.000
_cell.length_b   1.000
_cell.length_c   1.000
_cell.angle_alpha   90.00
_cell.angle_beta   90.00
_cell.angle_gamma   90.00
#
_symmetry.space_group_name_H-M   'P 1'
#
loop_
_entity.id
_entity.type
_entity.pdbx_description
1 polymer ?
#
loop_
_entity_poly.entity_id
_entity_poly.type
_entity_poly.pdbx_seq_one_letter_code
_entity_poly.pdbx_strand_id
1 'polypeptide(L)'
;MNLALRKIIYDPISYIHPQRVSLNNARISNPVLRSITNEMILLQYNLSVEHFSLNSSLIYYINNWKLFPLICLLSGCHFYRERFAERGFFYKVPDVLGIIYQLYRWK
;
A
#
# COMPACT_ATOMS: atom_id res chain seq x y z
N MET A 1 22.17 0.30 -0.90
CA MET A 1 20.81 0.45 -0.31
C MET A 1 19.80 0.67 -1.43
N ASN A 2 18.81 -0.23 -1.57
CA ASN A 2 17.80 -0.19 -2.62
C ASN A 2 17.05 1.16 -2.63
N LEU A 3 16.91 1.79 -3.80
CA LEU A 3 16.27 3.11 -3.94
C LEU A 3 14.79 3.09 -3.54
N ALA A 4 14.06 2.02 -3.87
CA ALA A 4 12.67 1.85 -3.50
C ALA A 4 12.52 1.73 -1.98
N LEU A 5 13.43 1.00 -1.32
CA LEU A 5 13.46 0.92 0.14
C LEU A 5 13.68 2.29 0.78
N ARG A 6 14.64 3.08 0.27
CA ARG A 6 14.87 4.46 0.78
C ARG A 6 13.61 5.30 0.69
N LYS A 7 12.89 5.19 -0.43
CA LYS A 7 11.65 5.94 -0.63
C LYS A 7 10.55 5.50 0.35
N ILE A 8 10.45 4.20 0.64
CA ILE A 8 9.48 3.71 1.62
C ILE A 8 9.82 4.20 3.03
N ILE A 9 11.09 4.13 3.42
CA ILE A 9 11.51 4.52 4.78
C ILE A 9 11.43 6.04 4.99
N TYR A 10 12.00 6.83 4.07
CA TYR A 10 12.20 8.28 4.29
C TYR A 10 11.14 9.16 3.65
N ASP A 11 10.19 8.59 2.90
CA ASP A 11 9.11 9.35 2.26
C ASP A 11 7.70 8.80 2.60
N PRO A 12 7.34 8.69 3.89
CA PRO A 12 6.05 8.16 4.33
C PRO A 12 4.85 8.90 3.74
N ILE A 13 4.95 10.22 3.55
CA ILE A 13 3.85 11.02 3.00
C ILE A 13 3.51 10.64 1.53
N SER A 14 4.38 9.91 0.82
CA SER A 14 4.06 9.38 -0.52
C SER A 14 2.98 8.31 -0.52
N TYR A 15 2.78 7.60 0.59
CA TYR A 15 1.90 6.41 0.61
C TYR A 15 0.97 6.33 1.82
N ILE A 16 1.26 7.04 2.91
CA ILE A 16 0.35 7.08 4.06
C ILE A 16 -0.88 7.91 3.71
N HIS A 17 -2.06 7.38 4.05
CA HIS A 17 -3.32 8.07 3.85
C HIS A 17 -3.38 9.37 4.70
N PRO A 18 -3.73 10.53 4.14
CA PRO A 18 -3.70 11.82 4.86
C PRO A 18 -4.48 11.83 6.18
N GLN A 19 -5.64 11.15 6.22
CA GLN A 19 -6.46 11.03 7.43
C GLN A 19 -5.74 10.33 8.59
N ARG A 20 -4.77 9.45 8.31
CA ARG A 20 -4.01 8.77 9.38
C ARG A 20 -3.03 9.70 10.08
N VAL A 21 -2.58 10.75 9.39
CA VAL A 21 -1.57 11.72 9.85
C VAL A 21 -2.21 13.06 10.22
N SER A 22 -3.54 13.16 10.20
CA SER A 22 -4.27 14.42 10.43
C SER A 22 -3.79 15.59 9.56
N LEU A 23 -3.27 15.29 8.38
CA LEU A 23 -2.85 16.32 7.42
C LEU A 23 -4.09 16.81 6.67
N ASN A 24 -4.27 18.13 6.60
CA ASN A 24 -5.21 18.72 5.65
C ASN A 24 -4.85 18.22 4.25
N ASN A 25 -5.86 17.88 3.43
CA ASN A 25 -5.70 17.27 2.09
C ASN A 25 -4.90 18.13 1.08
N ALA A 26 -4.31 19.24 1.51
CA ALA A 26 -3.40 20.06 0.73
C ALA A 26 -2.14 19.25 0.36
N ARG A 27 -1.81 19.24 -0.94
CA ARG A 27 -0.58 18.62 -1.43
C ARG A 27 0.62 19.46 -0.98
N ILE A 28 1.54 18.84 -0.25
CA ILE A 28 2.83 19.45 0.08
C ILE A 28 3.74 19.33 -1.15
N SER A 29 3.80 20.40 -1.95
CA SER A 29 4.61 20.46 -3.18
C SER A 29 6.06 20.90 -2.93
N ASN A 30 6.30 21.67 -1.87
CA ASN A 30 7.64 22.16 -1.53
C ASN A 30 8.51 21.00 -0.97
N PRO A 31 9.69 20.71 -1.57
CA PRO A 31 10.53 19.59 -1.16
C PRO A 31 11.07 19.74 0.27
N VAL A 32 11.34 20.96 0.74
CA VAL A 32 11.82 21.22 2.12
C VAL A 32 10.70 20.91 3.11
N LEU A 33 9.49 21.43 2.87
CA LEU A 33 8.33 21.14 3.72
C LEU A 33 8.01 19.65 3.73
N ARG A 34 8.15 18.98 2.59
CA ARG A 34 7.96 17.53 2.49
C ARG A 34 8.96 16.77 3.36
N SER A 35 10.24 17.16 3.33
CA SER A 35 11.28 16.55 4.18
C SER A 35 10.95 16.70 5.66
N ILE A 36 10.64 17.93 6.11
CA ILE A 36 10.30 18.20 7.52
C ILE A 36 9.07 17.41 7.93
N THR A 37 8.05 17.34 7.07
CA THR A 37 6.83 16.56 7.34
C THR A 37 7.11 15.07 7.46
N ASN A 38 7.95 14.51 6.58
CA ASN A 38 8.36 13.11 6.66
C ASN A 38 9.09 12.81 7.97
N GLU A 39 10.00 13.69 8.41
CA GLU A 39 10.67 13.54 9.71
C GLU A 39 9.69 13.62 10.88
N MET A 40 8.75 14.58 10.86
CA MET A 40 7.71 14.67 11.89
C MET A 40 6.88 13.39 11.99
N ILE A 41 6.53 12.78 10.85
CA ILE A 41 5.81 11.49 10.81
C ILE A 41 6.66 10.38 11.42
N LEU A 42 7.93 10.27 11.03
CA LEU A 42 8.83 9.23 11.57
C LEU A 42 8.92 9.32 13.10
N LEU A 43 9.07 10.53 13.64
CA LEU A 43 9.16 10.77 15.08
C LEU A 43 7.83 10.51 15.80
N GLN A 44 6.72 11.03 15.27
CA GLN A 44 5.40 10.92 15.91
C GLN A 44 4.94 9.46 16.05
N TYR A 45 5.22 8.63 15.05
CA TYR A 45 4.82 7.22 15.04
C TYR A 45 5.94 6.27 15.48
N ASN A 46 7.08 6.80 15.94
CA ASN A 46 8.26 6.04 16.35
C ASN A 46 8.65 4.97 15.32
N LEU A 47 8.70 5.36 14.04
CA LEU A 47 8.98 4.45 12.94
C LEU A 47 10.48 4.14 12.88
N SER A 48 10.82 2.85 12.81
CA SER A 48 12.21 2.43 12.74
C SER A 48 12.83 2.75 11.38
N VAL A 49 14.06 3.26 11.44
CA VAL A 49 14.90 3.61 10.27
C VAL A 49 16.11 2.66 10.19
N GLU A 50 16.10 1.60 11.00
CA GLU A 50 17.22 0.68 11.16
C GLU A 50 17.47 -0.18 9.90
N HIS A 51 18.61 -0.90 9.92
CA HIS A 51 18.98 -1.81 8.84
C HIS A 51 18.05 -3.02 8.81
N PHE A 52 17.17 -3.09 7.81
CA PHE A 52 16.33 -4.25 7.57
C PHE A 52 17.12 -5.37 6.89
N SER A 53 17.09 -6.58 7.46
CA SER A 53 17.60 -7.79 6.82
C SER A 53 16.60 -8.27 5.77
N LEU A 54 16.84 -7.86 4.51
CA LEU A 54 15.93 -8.18 3.40
C LEU A 54 16.36 -9.47 2.68
N ASN A 55 15.43 -10.41 2.55
CA ASN A 55 15.58 -11.55 1.65
C ASN A 55 15.18 -11.17 0.20
N SER A 56 15.50 -12.04 -0.76
CA SER A 56 15.23 -11.80 -2.19
C SER A 56 13.74 -11.59 -2.51
N SER A 57 12.84 -12.31 -1.84
CA SER A 57 11.39 -12.17 -2.00
C SER A 57 10.89 -10.80 -1.52
N LEU A 58 11.35 -10.31 -0.38
CA LEU A 58 10.99 -8.99 0.16
C LEU A 58 11.49 -7.87 -0.75
N ILE A 59 12.69 -8.01 -1.32
CA ILE A 59 13.23 -7.05 -2.29
C ILE A 59 12.30 -6.92 -3.50
N TYR A 60 11.75 -8.04 -3.98
CA TYR A 60 10.77 -8.01 -5.07
C TYR A 60 9.52 -7.20 -4.72
N TYR A 61 8.95 -7.40 -3.53
CA TYR A 61 7.79 -6.62 -3.07
C TYR A 61 8.11 -5.13 -2.88
N ILE A 62 9.27 -4.80 -2.32
CA ILE A 62 9.73 -3.43 -2.14
C ILE A 62 9.85 -2.71 -3.48
N ASN A 63 10.41 -3.37 -4.49
CA ASN A 63 10.53 -2.81 -5.83
C ASN A 63 9.15 -2.59 -6.49
N ASN A 64 8.17 -3.41 -6.12
CA ASN A 64 6.80 -3.36 -6.63
C ASN A 64 5.79 -2.76 -5.65
N TRP A 65 6.25 -1.90 -4.73
CA TRP A 65 5.44 -1.35 -3.63
C TRP A 65 4.12 -0.71 -4.06
N LYS A 66 4.08 -0.11 -5.27
CA LYS A 66 2.86 0.49 -5.84
C LYS A 66 1.73 -0.52 -6.07
N LEU A 67 2.05 -1.80 -6.26
CA LEU A 67 1.07 -2.86 -6.44
C LEU A 67 0.52 -3.38 -5.10
N PHE A 68 1.13 -3.00 -3.97
CA PHE A 68 0.73 -3.49 -2.66
C PHE A 68 -0.76 -3.26 -2.34
N PRO A 69 -1.36 -2.07 -2.61
CA PRO A 69 -2.80 -1.88 -2.39
C PRO A 69 -3.67 -2.83 -3.21
N LEU A 70 -3.28 -3.13 -4.46
CA LEU A 70 -3.98 -4.09 -5.32
C LEU A 70 -3.88 -5.51 -4.77
N ILE A 71 -2.68 -5.90 -4.31
CA ILE A 71 -2.47 -7.20 -3.66
C ILE A 71 -3.36 -7.32 -2.42
N CYS A 72 -3.37 -6.31 -1.54
CA CYS A 72 -4.25 -6.29 -0.36
C CYS A 72 -5.73 -6.38 -0.73
N LEU A 73 -6.16 -5.65 -1.77
CA LEU A 73 -7.53 -5.69 -2.26
C LEU A 73 -7.91 -7.09 -2.74
N LEU A 74 -7.07 -7.70 -3.57
CA LEU A 74 -7.26 -9.07 -4.08
C LEU A 74 -7.29 -10.11 -2.96
N SER A 75 -6.37 -10.02 -2.00
CA SER A 75 -6.35 -10.88 -0.82
C SER A 75 -7.62 -10.73 0.01
N GLY A 76 -8.09 -9.49 0.21
CA GLY A 76 -9.34 -9.20 0.91
C GLY A 76 -10.55 -9.77 0.19
N CYS A 77 -10.64 -9.57 -1.13
CA CYS A 77 -11.70 -10.20 -1.92
C CYS A 77 -11.66 -11.72 -1.74
N HIS A 78 -10.51 -12.34 -1.96
CA HIS A 78 -10.34 -13.79 -1.85
C HIS A 78 -10.82 -14.32 -0.48
N PHE A 79 -10.44 -13.63 0.60
CA PHE A 79 -10.83 -14.00 1.95
C PHE A 79 -12.36 -13.93 2.18
N TYR A 80 -13.04 -12.95 1.58
CA TYR A 80 -14.48 -12.74 1.75
C TYR A 80 -15.34 -13.25 0.58
N ARG A 81 -14.79 -14.12 -0.28
CA ARG A 81 -15.42 -14.57 -1.53
C ARG A 81 -16.84 -15.14 -1.36
N GLU A 82 -17.07 -15.89 -0.30
CA GLU A 82 -18.37 -16.53 -0.02
C GLU A 82 -19.44 -15.47 0.30
N ARG A 83 -19.10 -14.49 1.15
CA ARG A 83 -19.99 -13.37 1.47
C ARG A 83 -20.30 -12.48 0.27
N PHE A 84 -19.34 -12.33 -0.65
CA PHE A 84 -19.57 -11.62 -1.91
C PHE A 84 -20.51 -12.40 -2.84
N ALA A 85 -20.44 -13.74 -2.84
CA ALA A 85 -21.32 -14.61 -3.62
C ALA A 85 -22.76 -14.58 -3.09
N GLU A 86 -22.93 -14.72 -1.78
CA GLU A 86 -24.24 -14.75 -1.11
C GLU A 86 -25.07 -13.49 -1.34
N ARG A 87 -24.42 -12.34 -1.45
CA ARG A 87 -25.11 -11.04 -1.56
C ARG A 87 -25.15 -10.48 -2.98
N GLY A 88 -24.71 -11.25 -3.99
CA GLY A 88 -24.62 -10.80 -5.38
C GLY A 88 -23.72 -9.57 -5.59
N PHE A 89 -22.83 -9.28 -4.64
CA PHE A 89 -21.96 -8.11 -4.68
C PHE A 89 -20.79 -8.26 -5.65
N PHE A 90 -20.60 -9.45 -6.23
CA PHE A 90 -19.59 -9.71 -7.26
C PHE A 90 -19.63 -8.70 -8.41
N TYR A 91 -20.83 -8.25 -8.82
CA TYR A 91 -21.00 -7.26 -9.89
C TYR A 91 -20.64 -5.83 -9.50
N LYS A 92 -20.42 -5.55 -8.20
CA LYS A 92 -20.00 -4.22 -7.71
C LYS A 92 -18.50 -4.14 -7.46
N VAL A 93 -17.78 -5.25 -7.61
CA VAL A 93 -16.34 -5.28 -7.51
C VAL A 93 -15.77 -4.79 -8.85
N PRO A 94 -14.81 -3.83 -8.88
CA PRO A 94 -14.24 -3.31 -10.13
C PRO A 94 -13.87 -4.40 -11.14
N ASP A 95 -14.12 -4.18 -12.43
CA ASP A 95 -14.02 -5.19 -13.51
C ASP A 95 -12.70 -6.00 -13.51
N VAL A 96 -11.59 -5.37 -13.13
CA VAL A 96 -10.26 -5.99 -12.99
C VAL A 96 -10.25 -7.17 -12.00
N LEU A 97 -11.05 -7.09 -10.93
CA LEU A 97 -11.18 -8.14 -9.93
C LEU A 97 -12.11 -9.27 -10.41
N GLY A 98 -13.11 -8.95 -11.23
CA GLY A 98 -13.99 -9.93 -11.86
C GLY A 98 -13.22 -10.89 -12.78
N ILE A 99 -12.26 -10.39 -13.55
CA ILE A 99 -11.40 -11.19 -14.44
C ILE A 99 -10.54 -12.18 -13.64
N ILE A 100 -9.94 -11.74 -12.53
CA ILE A 100 -9.09 -12.60 -11.69
C ILE A 100 -9.93 -13.69 -11.04
N TYR A 101 -11.14 -13.37 -10.56
CA TYR A 101 -12.04 -14.39 -10.01
C TYR A 101 -12.52 -15.41 -11.03
N GLN A 102 -12.81 -14.98 -12.26
CA GLN A 102 -13.14 -15.92 -13.33
C GLN A 102 -11.96 -16.85 -13.63
N LEU A 103 -10.72 -16.34 -13.65
CA LEU A 103 -9.52 -17.16 -13.84
C LEU A 103 -9.29 -18.19 -12.72
N TYR A 104 -9.62 -17.86 -11.46
CA TYR A 104 -9.52 -18.79 -10.32
C TYR A 104 -10.70 -19.77 -10.19
N ARG A 105 -11.80 -19.57 -10.93
CA ARG A 105 -12.96 -20.49 -10.93
C ARG A 105 -12.79 -21.70 -11.85
N TRP A 106 -11.75 -21.70 -12.71
CA TRP A 106 -11.45 -22.78 -13.67
C TRP A 106 -10.13 -23.51 -13.36
N LYS A 107 -9.72 -23.55 -12.09
CA LYS A 107 -8.74 -24.49 -11.54
C LYS A 107 -9.34 -25.17 -10.32
#